data_AF-A0AAE9B1D5-F1
#
_entry.id   AF-A0AAE9B1D5-F1
#
_cell.length_a   1.000
_cell.length_b   1.000
_cell.length_c   1.000
_cell.angle_alpha   90.00
_cell.angle_beta   90.00
_cell.angle_gamma   90.00
#
_symmetry.space_group_name_H-M   'P 1'
#
loop_
_entity.id
_entity.type
_entity.pdbx_description
1 polymer ?
#
loop_
_entity_poly.entity_id
_entity_poly.type
_entity_poly.pdbx_seq_one_letter_code
_entity_poly.pdbx_strand_id
1 'polypeptide(L)' 'MRRPTGSGDVLVLPAHGHHPDTLHVVLRNGSGTALIELPVTEVADLLQRTFSLVPAGVESTYLDVDGALTSLLGKSARP' A
#
# COMPACT_ATOMS: atom_id res chain seq x y z
N MET A 1 -1.57 0.98 -12.01
CA MET A 1 -2.89 0.33 -11.82
C MET A 1 -3.35 -0.36 -13.09
N ARG A 2 -2.63 -1.40 -13.54
CA ARG A 2 -2.90 -2.02 -14.85
C ARG A 2 -3.24 -3.50 -14.77
N ARG A 3 -3.02 -4.10 -13.61
CA ARG A 3 -3.19 -5.53 -13.37
C ARG A 3 -3.59 -5.75 -11.91
N PRO A 4 -4.33 -6.83 -11.64
CA PRO A 4 -4.51 -7.37 -10.30
C PRO A 4 -3.18 -7.51 -9.54
N THR A 5 -3.12 -7.05 -8.30
CA THR A 5 -1.98 -7.23 -7.39
C THR A 5 -2.43 -7.23 -5.94
N GLY A 6 -1.76 -7.97 -5.07
CA GLY A 6 -2.13 -8.04 -3.66
C GLY A 6 -1.03 -8.65 -2.81
N SER A 7 -1.09 -8.39 -1.51
CA SER A 7 -0.20 -8.98 -0.51
C SER A 7 -0.99 -9.18 0.79
N GLY A 8 -0.89 -10.38 1.36
CA GLY A 8 -1.64 -10.79 2.54
C GLY A 8 -3.16 -10.61 2.35
N ASP A 9 -3.73 -9.79 3.21
CA ASP A 9 -5.16 -9.55 3.34
C ASP A 9 -5.73 -8.53 2.34
N VAL A 10 -4.87 -7.95 1.49
CA VAL A 10 -5.24 -6.87 0.56
C VAL A 10 -5.06 -7.32 -0.90
N LEU A 11 -6.11 -7.13 -1.70
CA LEU A 11 -6.08 -7.31 -3.14
C LEU A 11 -6.59 -6.05 -3.84
N VAL A 12 -5.82 -5.54 -4.80
CA VAL A 12 -6.12 -4.36 -5.60
C VAL A 12 -6.31 -4.78 -7.05
N LEU A 13 -7.43 -4.39 -7.64
CA LEU A 13 -7.86 -4.79 -8.99
C LEU A 13 -8.28 -3.55 -9.77
N PRO A 14 -7.88 -3.41 -11.05
CA PRO A 14 -8.57 -2.49 -11.94
C PRO A 14 -10.00 -2.99 -12.14
N ALA A 15 -10.99 -2.08 -12.09
CA ALA A 15 -12.35 -2.45 -12.48
C ALA A 15 -12.37 -2.82 -13.97
N HIS A 16 -13.13 -3.85 -14.30
CA HIS A 16 -13.37 -4.27 -15.68
C HIS A 16 -14.86 -4.10 -15.98
N GLY A 17 -15.22 -3.66 -17.19
CA GLY A 17 -16.62 -3.49 -17.62
C GLY A 17 -17.12 -2.05 -17.52
N HIS A 18 -18.31 -1.85 -16.94
CA HIS A 18 -19.09 -0.60 -17.03
C HIS A 18 -18.50 0.62 -16.29
N HIS A 19 -17.48 0.44 -15.46
CA HIS A 19 -16.81 1.53 -14.72
C HIS A 19 -15.29 1.43 -14.89
N PRO A 20 -14.75 1.72 -16.09
CA PRO A 20 -13.32 1.56 -16.38
C PRO A 20 -12.43 2.49 -15.54
N ASP A 21 -12.99 3.53 -14.94
CA ASP A 21 -12.28 4.55 -14.15
C ASP A 21 -12.32 4.29 -12.64
N THR A 22 -12.69 3.08 -12.22
CA THR A 22 -12.74 2.68 -10.81
C THR A 22 -11.66 1.64 -10.46
N LEU A 23 -11.11 1.75 -9.26
CA LEU A 23 -10.20 0.79 -8.64
C LEU A 23 -10.95 0.06 -7.52
N HIS A 24 -10.81 -1.26 -7.46
CA HIS A 24 -11.37 -2.07 -6.38
C HIS A 24 -10.26 -2.47 -5.40
N VAL A 25 -10.47 -2.22 -4.12
CA VAL A 25 -9.63 -2.70 -3.03
C VAL A 25 -10.46 -3.68 -2.20
N VAL A 26 -10.03 -4.94 -2.21
CA VAL A 26 -10.65 -6.02 -1.44
C VAL A 26 -9.79 -6.27 -0.20
N LEU A 27 -10.42 -6.15 0.97
CA LEU A 27 -9.82 -6.43 2.27
C LEU A 27 -10.43 -7.71 2.82
N ARG A 28 -9.60 -8.70 3.15
CA ARG A 28 -10.04 -10.01 3.65
C ARG A 28 -9.42 -10.26 5.00
N ASN A 29 -10.17 -10.80 5.95
CA ASN A 29 -9.63 -11.28 7.21
C ASN A 29 -10.43 -12.49 7.71
N GLY A 30 -10.07 -13.01 8.88
CA GLY A 30 -10.78 -14.16 9.49
C GLY A 30 -12.27 -13.91 9.77
N SER A 31 -12.74 -12.67 9.72
CA SER A 31 -14.12 -12.28 9.98
C SER A 31 -14.94 -12.01 8.70
N GLY A 32 -14.30 -11.87 7.53
CA GLY A 32 -15.02 -11.65 6.28
C GLY A 32 -14.24 -10.90 5.21
N THR A 33 -14.98 -10.25 4.31
CA THR A 33 -14.44 -9.52 3.16
C THR A 33 -15.15 -8.18 3.00
N ALA A 34 -14.40 -7.10 2.78
CA ALA A 34 -14.89 -5.79 2.43
C ALA A 34 -14.38 -5.38 1.03
N LEU A 35 -15.23 -4.71 0.26
CA LEU A 35 -14.89 -4.14 -1.05
C LEU A 35 -14.99 -2.62 -0.94
N ILE A 36 -13.95 -1.94 -1.40
CA ILE A 36 -13.89 -0.48 -1.50
C ILE A 36 -13.71 -0.13 -2.97
N GLU A 37 -14.55 0.76 -3.48
CA GLU A 37 -14.48 1.30 -4.83
C GLU A 37 -13.95 2.73 -4.77
N LEU A 38 -12.93 3.03 -5.57
CA LEU A 38 -12.24 4.34 -5.56
C LEU A 38 -12.04 4.85 -6.99
N PRO A 39 -12.14 6.16 -7.25
CA PRO A 39 -11.81 6.73 -8.55
C PRO A 39 -10.31 6.55 -8.86
N VAL A 40 -9.99 6.00 -10.03
CA VAL A 40 -8.60 5.78 -10.46
C VAL A 40 -7.84 7.09 -10.55
N THR A 41 -8.48 8.17 -10.99
CA THR A 41 -7.87 9.49 -11.15
C THR A 41 -7.42 10.07 -9.81
N GLU A 42 -8.27 10.03 -8.78
CA GLU A 42 -7.94 10.55 -7.46
C GLU A 42 -6.79 9.78 -6.81
N VAL A 43 -6.78 8.45 -6.94
CA VAL A 43 -5.69 7.64 -6.39
C VAL A 43 -4.39 7.87 -7.19
N ALA A 44 -4.47 8.05 -8.51
CA ALA A 44 -3.31 8.37 -9.33
C ALA A 44 -2.70 9.73 -8.97
N ASP A 45 -3.54 10.75 -8.76
CA ASP A 45 -3.11 12.09 -8.35
C ASP A 45 -2.46 12.08 -6.96
N LEU A 46 -3.03 11.31 -6.03
CA LEU A 46 -2.44 11.09 -4.72
C LEU A 46 -1.05 10.46 -4.85
N LEU A 47 -0.92 9.35 -5.59
CA LEU A 47 0.35 8.66 -5.79
C LEU A 47 1.38 9.55 -6.49
N GLN A 48 0.97 10.35 -7.47
CA GLN A 48 1.87 11.29 -8.15
C GLN A 48 2.43 12.32 -7.18
N ARG A 49 1.59 12.86 -6.28
CA ARG A 49 2.03 13.79 -5.23
C ARG A 49 2.99 13.12 -4.24
N THR A 50 2.71 11.89 -3.81
CA THR A 50 3.60 11.17 -2.88
C THR A 50 4.95 10.86 -3.54
N PHE A 51 4.96 10.40 -4.79
CA PHE A 51 6.21 10.12 -5.51
C PHE A 51 7.00 11.38 -5.86
N SER A 52 6.35 12.55 -5.94
CA SER A 52 7.05 13.83 -6.10
C SER A 52 7.79 14.26 -4.83
N LEU A 53 7.33 13.81 -3.65
CA LEU A 53 7.98 14.08 -2.36
C LEU A 53 9.02 13.01 -2.00
N VAL A 54 8.69 11.74 -2.26
CA VAL A 54 9.56 10.58 -2.00
C VAL A 54 9.52 9.69 -3.23
N PRO A 55 10.48 9.81 -4.15
CA PRO A 55 10.55 8.93 -5.31
C PRO A 55 10.67 7.46 -4.90
N ALA A 56 10.15 6.57 -5.74
CA ALA A 56 10.27 5.14 -5.50
C ALA A 56 11.75 4.71 -5.48
N GLY A 57 12.12 3.90 -4.50
CA GLY A 57 13.49 3.39 -4.31
C GLY A 57 14.38 4.25 -3.41
N VAL A 58 13.95 5.44 -2.98
CA VAL A 58 14.69 6.28 -2.02
C VAL A 58 14.00 6.40 -0.66
N GLU A 59 13.00 5.56 -0.39
CA GLU A 59 12.19 5.62 0.83
C GLU A 59 13.05 5.51 2.10
N SER A 60 14.09 4.67 2.08
CA SER A 60 15.01 4.47 3.20
C SER A 60 15.85 5.70 3.56
N THR A 61 15.95 6.68 2.65
CA THR A 61 16.60 7.97 2.95
C THR A 61 15.80 8.79 3.95
N TYR A 62 14.48 8.57 4.02
CA TYR A 62 13.56 9.30 4.88
C TYR A 62 13.13 8.49 6.12
N LEU A 63 13.44 7.20 6.16
CA LEU A 63 13.11 6.31 7.27
C LEU A 63 14.25 5.32 7.51
N ASP A 64 14.95 5.48 8.64
CA ASP A 64 15.97 4.52 9.10
C ASP A 64 15.30 3.28 9.73
N VAL A 65 14.80 2.40 8.86
CA VAL A 65 14.13 1.15 9.28
C VAL A 65 15.11 0.23 10.00
N ASP A 66 16.35 0.17 9.55
CA ASP A 66 17.38 -0.71 10.13
C ASP A 66 17.78 -0.24 11.53
N GLY A 67 17.95 1.07 11.74
CA GLY A 67 18.17 1.64 13.06
C GLY A 67 16.97 1.46 13.99
N ALA A 68 15.76 1.64 13.49
CA ALA A 68 14.54 1.40 14.26
C ALA A 68 14.42 -0.07 14.69
N LEU A 69 14.68 -1.01 13.78
CA LEU A 69 14.66 -2.45 14.05
C LEU A 69 15.78 -2.86 15.02
N THR A 70 16.98 -2.31 14.84
CA THR A 70 18.10 -2.49 15.76
C THR A 70 17.75 -2.01 17.16
N SER A 71 17.07 -0.86 17.28
CA SER A 71 16.59 -0.35 18.57
C SER A 71 15.56 -1.28 19.22
N LEU A 72 14.62 -1.81 18.42
CA LEU A 72 13.57 -2.70 18.90
C LEU A 72 14.12 -4.05 19.38
N LEU A 73 14.99 -4.69 18.58
CA LEU A 73 15.57 -6.00 18.89
C LEU A 73 16.68 -5.89 19.95
N GLY A 74 17.49 -4.83 19.91
CA GLY A 74 18.53 -4.56 20.89
C GLY A 74 17.98 -4.22 22.28
N LYS A 75 16.78 -3.65 22.38
CA LYS A 75 16.06 -3.45 23.66
C LYS A 75 15.40 -4.72 24.19
N SER A 76 15.15 -5.74 23.35
CA SER A 76 14.60 -7.02 23.80
C SER A 76 15.65 -7.94 24.42
N ALA A 77 16.94 -7.72 24.15
CA ALA A 77 18.03 -8.39 24.84
C ALA A 77 18.37 -7.61 26.12
N ARG A 78 17.58 -7.81 27.17
CA ARG A 78 18.01 -7.50 28.54
C ARG A 78 18.32 -8.83 29.24
N PRO A 79 19.47 -8.96 29.94
CA PRO A 79 19.85 -10.19 30.64
C PRO A 79 18.85 -10.57 31.74
#